data_AF-A0AAU9SQQ7-F1
#
_entry.id   AF-A0AAU9SQQ7-F1
#
_cell.length_a   1.000
_cell.length_b   1.000
_cell.length_c   1.000
_cell.angle_alpha   90.00
_cell.angle_beta   90.00
_cell.angle_gamma   90.00
#
_symmetry.space_group_name_H-M   'P 1'
#
loop_
_entity.id
_entity.type
_entity.pdbx_description
1 polymer ?
#
loop_
_entity_poly.entity_id
_entity_poly.type
_entity_poly.pdbx_seq_one_letter_code
_entity_poly.pdbx_strand_id
1 'polypeptide(L)'
;MRKVKEFLNYAEAEVRSLASFYSGVGRNVDGLIRYFGEDPAKCHFEKVVATLLDFVRLFNRAREENEKHFEEEAKKNAEKEKT
;
A
#
# COMPACT_ATOMS: atom_id res chain seq x y z
N MET A 1 2.92 5.49 45.73
CA MET A 1 2.62 4.07 45.46
C MET A 1 1.41 3.84 44.56
N ARG A 2 0.17 4.29 44.90
CA ARG A 2 -1.04 4.01 44.06
C ARG A 2 -0.94 4.46 42.60
N LYS A 3 -0.53 5.71 42.35
CA LYS A 3 -0.39 6.28 41.00
C LYS A 3 0.57 5.48 40.10
N VAL A 4 1.66 4.96 40.67
CA VAL A 4 2.65 4.16 39.90
C VAL A 4 2.05 2.80 39.51
N LYS A 5 1.27 2.17 40.41
CA LYS A 5 0.61 0.91 40.12
C LYS A 5 -0.46 1.04 39.04
N GLU A 6 -1.26 2.10 39.10
CA GLU A 6 -2.27 2.41 38.06
C GLU A 6 -1.61 2.69 36.71
N PHE A 7 -0.53 3.48 36.70
CA PHE A 7 0.26 3.73 35.50
C PHE A 7 0.83 2.45 34.90
N LEU A 8 1.42 1.57 35.72
CA LEU A 8 1.98 0.29 35.25
C LEU A 8 0.91 -0.60 34.63
N ASN A 9 -0.25 -0.76 35.28
CA ASN A 9 -1.35 -1.56 34.75
C ASN A 9 -1.86 -1.03 33.40
N TYR A 10 -1.98 0.29 33.27
CA TYR A 10 -2.37 0.93 32.02
C TYR A 10 -1.32 0.70 30.93
N ALA A 11 -0.05 0.98 31.23
CA ALA A 11 1.05 0.81 30.28
C ALA A 11 1.18 -0.65 29.80
N GLU A 12 1.01 -1.63 30.70
CA GLU A 12 1.01 -3.05 30.35
C GLU A 12 -0.13 -3.40 29.38
N ALA A 13 -1.34 -2.88 29.63
CA ALA A 13 -2.48 -3.09 28.75
C ALA A 13 -2.23 -2.50 27.36
N GLU A 14 -1.68 -1.29 27.28
CA GLU A 14 -1.35 -0.61 26.02
C GLU A 14 -0.26 -1.37 25.25
N VAL A 15 0.80 -1.81 25.92
CA VAL A 15 1.87 -2.61 25.29
C VAL A 15 1.32 -3.91 24.72
N ARG A 16 0.42 -4.59 25.46
CA ARG A 16 -0.22 -5.82 24.97
C ARG A 16 -1.12 -5.56 23.77
N SER A 17 -1.88 -4.46 23.80
CA SER A 17 -2.71 -4.03 22.67
C SER A 17 -1.86 -3.76 21.42
N LEU A 18 -0.77 -3.00 21.59
CA LEU A 18 0.17 -2.68 20.52
C LEU A 18 0.83 -3.94 19.95
N ALA A 19 1.29 -4.86 20.80
CA ALA A 19 1.89 -6.12 20.37
C ALA A 19 0.90 -7.00 19.58
N SER A 20 -0.36 -7.05 20.01
CA SER A 20 -1.41 -7.77 19.29
C SER A 20 -1.68 -7.16 17.91
N PHE A 21 -1.71 -5.83 17.83
CA PHE A 21 -1.88 -5.10 16.58
C PHE A 21 -0.72 -5.38 15.61
N TYR A 22 0.53 -5.26 16.06
CA TYR A 22 1.71 -5.53 15.23
C TYR A 22 1.76 -7.00 14.76
N SER A 23 1.36 -7.96 15.60
CA SER A 23 1.24 -9.36 15.19
C SER A 23 0.18 -9.56 14.10
N GLY A 24 -0.96 -8.87 14.21
CA GLY A 24 -2.00 -8.86 13.18
C GLY A 24 -1.50 -8.31 11.85
N VAL A 25 -0.86 -7.13 11.88
CA VAL A 25 -0.28 -6.48 10.70
C VAL A 25 0.78 -7.37 10.06
N GLY A 26 1.70 -7.93 10.84
CA GLY A 26 2.76 -8.82 10.34
C GLY A 26 2.20 -10.05 9.59
N ARG A 27 1.18 -10.71 10.15
CA ARG A 27 0.52 -11.84 9.46
C ARG A 27 -0.14 -11.44 8.15
N ASN A 28 -0.76 -10.26 8.09
CA ASN A 28 -1.39 -9.77 6.87
C ASN A 28 -0.35 -9.47 5.78
N VAL A 29 0.76 -8.86 6.17
CA VAL A 29 1.89 -8.55 5.27
C VAL A 29 2.50 -9.83 4.73
N ASP A 30 2.79 -10.80 5.60
CA ASP A 30 3.30 -12.09 5.16
C ASP A 30 2.32 -12.79 4.20
N GLY A 31 1.02 -12.70 4.46
CA GLY A 31 -0.02 -13.22 3.58
C GLY A 31 0.03 -12.60 2.19
N LEU A 32 0.19 -11.28 2.12
CA LEU A 32 0.34 -10.55 0.86
C LEU A 32 1.61 -10.95 0.10
N ILE A 33 2.75 -11.03 0.78
CA ILE A 33 4.03 -11.45 0.17
C ILE A 33 3.89 -12.85 -0.41
N ARG A 34 3.31 -13.79 0.35
CA ARG A 34 3.05 -15.16 -0.13
C ARG A 34 2.08 -15.22 -1.29
N TYR A 35 1.06 -14.35 -1.33
CA TYR A 35 0.11 -14.27 -2.45
C TYR A 35 0.81 -14.00 -3.78
N PHE A 36 1.86 -13.16 -3.77
CA PHE A 36 2.68 -12.89 -4.94
C PHE A 36 3.79 -13.94 -5.18
N GLY A 37 3.83 -15.02 -4.39
CA GLY A 37 4.81 -16.10 -4.53
C GLY A 37 6.19 -15.76 -3.96
N GLU A 38 6.30 -14.70 -3.16
CA GLU A 38 7.55 -14.30 -2.53
C GLU A 38 7.71 -14.90 -1.12
N ASP A 39 8.95 -14.91 -0.63
CA ASP A 39 9.30 -15.38 0.71
C ASP A 39 9.27 -14.22 1.73
N PRO A 40 8.38 -14.24 2.74
CA PRO A 40 8.32 -13.19 3.76
C PRO A 40 9.63 -12.97 4.51
N ALA A 41 10.47 -13.99 4.66
CA ALA A 41 11.78 -13.85 5.32
C ALA A 41 12.77 -13.00 4.51
N LYS A 42 12.47 -12.73 3.23
CA LYS A 42 13.32 -11.97 2.31
C LYS A 42 12.76 -10.59 1.97
N CYS A 43 11.58 -10.25 2.48
CA CYS A 43 10.85 -9.05 2.11
C CYS A 43 10.52 -8.18 3.33
N HIS A 44 11.16 -7.01 3.41
CA HIS A 44 10.87 -6.04 4.46
C HIS A 44 9.52 -5.36 4.23
N PHE A 45 8.77 -5.13 5.31
CA PHE A 45 7.45 -4.50 5.26
C PHE A 45 7.47 -3.15 4.55
N GLU A 46 8.46 -2.30 4.84
CA GLU A 46 8.61 -0.97 4.25
C GLU A 46 8.77 -1.05 2.73
N LYS A 47 9.49 -2.06 2.25
CA LYS A 47 9.67 -2.29 0.81
C LYS A 47 8.35 -2.66 0.16
N VAL A 48 7.56 -3.55 0.77
CA VAL A 48 6.24 -3.96 0.26
C VAL A 48 5.32 -2.74 0.13
N VAL A 49 5.26 -1.91 1.16
CA VAL A 49 4.43 -0.69 1.16
C VAL A 49 4.91 0.30 0.09
N ALA A 50 6.22 0.53 -0.02
CA ALA A 50 6.79 1.41 -1.03
C ALA A 50 6.46 0.93 -2.45
N THR A 51 6.64 -0.36 -2.72
CA THR A 51 6.32 -0.96 -4.03
C THR A 51 4.85 -0.79 -4.41
N LEU A 52 3.91 -1.05 -3.49
CA LEU A 52 2.49 -0.85 -3.74
C LEU A 52 2.15 0.62 -3.99
N LEU A 53 2.73 1.53 -3.20
CA LEU A 53 2.52 2.97 -3.37
C LEU A 53 3.01 3.45 -4.73
N ASP A 54 4.20 3.01 -5.14
CA ASP A 54 4.78 3.38 -6.43
C ASP A 54 3.96 2.80 -7.58
N PHE A 55 3.50 1.55 -7.47
CA PHE A 55 2.61 0.94 -8.46
C PHE A 55 1.34 1.77 -8.66
N VAL A 56 0.63 2.13 -7.59
CA VAL A 56 -0.61 2.91 -7.69
C VAL A 56 -0.34 4.28 -8.32
N ARG A 57 0.76 4.94 -7.95
CA ARG A 57 1.15 6.25 -8.52
C ARG A 57 1.43 6.14 -10.01
N LEU A 58 2.22 5.14 -10.42
CA LEU A 58 2.58 4.93 -11.82
C LEU A 58 1.36 4.52 -12.64
N PHE A 59 0.51 3.65 -12.11
CA PHE A 59 -0.71 3.20 -12.78
C PHE A 59 -1.68 4.37 -13.04
N ASN A 60 -1.91 5.23 -12.03
CA ASN A 60 -2.77 6.40 -12.20
C ASN A 60 -2.21 7.38 -13.23
N ARG A 61 -0.90 7.63 -13.20
CA ARG A 61 -0.24 8.47 -14.21
C ARG A 61 -0.39 7.90 -15.62
N ALA A 62 -0.10 6.61 -15.79
CA ALA A 62 -0.23 5.94 -17.09
C ALA A 62 -1.68 5.98 -17.59
N ARG A 63 -2.67 5.87 -16.70
CA ARG A 63 -4.08 6.02 -17.06
C ARG A 63 -4.38 7.42 -17.60
N GLU A 64 -3.95 8.47 -16.91
CA GLU A 64 -4.14 9.86 -17.37
C GLU A 64 -3.45 10.12 -18.73
N GLU A 65 -2.25 9.56 -18.92
CA GLU A 65 -1.51 9.65 -20.19
C GLU A 65 -2.25 8.92 -21.32
N ASN A 66 -2.78 7.73 -21.04
CA ASN A 66 -3.56 6.95 -22.02
C ASN A 66 -4.86 7.66 -22.43
N GLU A 67 -5.57 8.29 -21.48
CA GLU A 67 -6.78 9.05 -21.76
C GLU A 67 -6.48 10.22 -22.71
N LYS A 68 -5.41 11.00 -22.45
CA LYS A 68 -4.99 12.10 -23.35
C LYS A 68 -4.59 11.61 -24.73
N HIS A 69 -3.79 10.54 -24.80
CA HIS A 69 -3.35 9.98 -26.08
C HIS A 69 -4.53 9.48 -26.92
N PHE A 70 -5.53 8.87 -26.28
CA PHE A 70 -6.76 8.44 -26.96
C PHE A 70 -7.55 9.62 -27.54
N GLU A 71 -7.73 10.70 -26.78
CA GLU A 71 -8.42 11.91 -27.26
C GLU A 71 -7.69 12.57 -28.44
N GLU A 72 -6.36 12.64 -28.39
CA GLU A 72 -5.54 13.19 -29.47
C GLU A 72 -5.65 12.36 -30.75
N GLU A 73 -5.55 11.05 -30.66
CA GLU A 73 -5.71 10.15 -31.81
C GLU A 73 -7.12 10.22 -32.41
N ALA A 74 -8.16 10.30 -31.56
CA ALA A 74 -9.53 10.47 -32.03
C ALA A 74 -9.71 11.80 -32.82
N LYS A 75 -9.13 12.90 -32.33
CA LYS A 75 -9.16 14.20 -33.04
C LYS A 75 -8.43 14.13 -34.39
N LYS A 76 -7.21 13.58 -34.41
CA LYS A 76 -6.43 13.42 -35.66
C LYS A 76 -7.17 12.59 -36.70
N ASN A 77 -7.83 11.52 -36.29
CA ASN A 77 -8.60 10.67 -37.21
C ASN A 77 -9.82 11.41 -37.78
N ALA A 78 -10.55 12.16 -36.95
CA ALA A 78 -11.67 12.98 -37.41
C ALA A 78 -11.27 14.11 -38.37
N GLU A 79 -10.04 14.64 -38.27
CA GLU A 79 -9.50 15.61 -39.23
C GLU A 79 -9.13 14.97 -40.57
N LYS A 80 -8.55 13.76 -40.54
CA LYS A 80 -8.22 13.00 -41.75
C LYS A 80 -9.47 12.58 -42.55
N GLU A 81 -10.57 12.25 -41.88
CA GLU A 81 -11.83 11.90 -42.55
C GLU A 81 -12.55 13.10 -43.20
N LYS A 82 -12.17 14.33 -42.85
CA LYS A 82 -12.72 15.56 -43.42
C LYS A 82 -11.94 16.10 -44.63
N THR A 83 -10.83 15.46 -44.97
CA THR A 83 -9.94 15.85 -46.08
C THR A 83 -10.04 14.82 -47.19
#